data_AF-A0A8X6YFK7-F1
#
_entry.id   AF-A0A8X6YFK7-F1
#
_cell.length_a   1.000
_cell.length_b   1.000
_cell.length_c   1.000
_cell.angle_alpha   90.00
_cell.angle_beta   90.00
_cell.angle_gamma   90.00
#
_symmetry.space_group_name_H-M   'P 1'
#
loop_
_entity.id
_entity.type
_entity.pdbx_description
1 polymer ?
#
loop_
_entity_poly.entity_id
_entity_poly.type
_entity_poly.pdbx_seq_one_letter_code
_entity_poly.pdbx_strand_id
1 'polypeptide(L)'
;MSSLHIIAVLFVLCFSLTSSDEHNHKYEMNEEVVLWMNTVGPYHNRQETYAYFSLPFCTGPKKSIDHYHETLGEALLGVELEISGFEIHFRANSPKNPYCDVDLNEEKLQAFIYAVKNHYWYQMYLDDLPVWGIVDVNLTSEAKVKLEKGKKITFTYEVNWKPSNVKFEDRFDKYLDPSFFQHRIHWFSIFNSFMMVIFLVGLVSMILMRTLRKDYARYSKDEEMDDMERDLGDEYGWKQVHGDVFRPPNFILREVPY
;
A
#
# COMPACT_ATOMS: atom_id res chain seq x y z
N MET A 1 -11.77 41.16 42.88
CA MET A 1 -10.92 39.95 43.07
C MET A 1 -11.69 38.62 42.97
N SER A 2 -13.01 38.60 42.75
CA SER A 2 -13.80 37.36 42.70
C SER A 2 -13.97 36.77 41.29
N SER A 3 -14.13 37.60 40.25
CA SER A 3 -14.46 37.11 38.90
C SER A 3 -13.31 36.39 38.20
N LEU A 4 -12.06 36.81 38.44
CA LEU A 4 -10.88 36.21 37.80
C LEU A 4 -10.60 34.79 38.33
N HIS A 5 -10.86 34.54 39.61
CA HIS A 5 -10.73 33.21 40.20
C HIS A 5 -11.84 32.26 39.75
N ILE A 6 -13.07 32.77 39.59
CA ILE A 6 -14.17 31.97 39.05
C ILE A 6 -13.87 31.57 37.60
N ILE A 7 -13.37 32.49 36.77
CA ILE A 7 -12.97 32.20 35.39
C ILE A 7 -11.80 31.21 35.36
N ALA A 8 -10.80 31.37 36.22
CA ALA A 8 -9.67 30.43 36.30
C ALA A 8 -10.11 29.03 36.72
N VAL A 9 -11.03 28.91 37.68
CA VAL A 9 -11.60 27.63 38.13
C VAL A 9 -12.45 27.00 37.03
N LEU A 10 -13.25 27.78 36.30
CA LEU A 10 -14.02 27.28 35.15
C LEU A 10 -13.12 26.83 34.00
N PHE A 11 -12.02 27.55 33.74
CA PHE A 11 -11.03 27.17 32.74
C PHE A 11 -10.34 25.87 33.14
N VAL A 12 -9.90 25.72 34.40
CA VAL A 12 -9.30 24.49 34.92
C VAL A 12 -10.29 23.31 34.87
N LEU A 13 -11.56 23.54 35.20
CA LEU A 13 -12.62 22.52 35.11
C LEU A 13 -12.89 22.09 33.65
N CYS A 14 -12.88 23.03 32.70
CA CYS A 14 -12.98 22.73 31.26
C CYS A 14 -11.77 21.96 30.72
N PHE A 15 -10.56 22.18 31.25
CA PHE A 15 -9.37 21.42 30.85
C PHE A 15 -9.28 20.02 31.50
N SER A 16 -9.99 19.78 32.60
CA SER A 16 -10.06 18.46 33.26
C SER A 16 -11.19 17.55 32.75
N LEU A 17 -12.05 18.04 31.87
CA LEU A 17 -12.94 17.19 31.07
C LEU A 17 -12.16 16.70 29.85
N THR A 18 -11.18 15.84 30.08
CA THR A 18 -10.62 15.05 28.97
C THR A 18 -11.70 14.06 28.55
N SER A 19 -12.41 14.38 27.48
CA SER A 19 -13.20 13.37 26.79
C SER A 19 -12.22 12.32 26.28
N SER A 20 -12.30 11.11 26.82
CA SER A 20 -11.85 9.93 26.12
C SER A 20 -12.62 9.86 24.80
N ASP A 21 -11.93 9.54 23.72
CA ASP A 21 -12.48 9.54 22.36
C ASP A 21 -11.66 8.51 21.56
N GLU A 22 -12.27 7.89 20.55
CA GLU A 22 -11.62 6.89 19.67
C GLU A 22 -10.27 7.42 19.15
N HIS A 23 -10.18 8.72 18.85
CA HIS A 23 -8.97 9.40 18.39
C HIS A 23 -7.78 9.42 19.37
N ASN A 24 -7.99 9.20 20.67
CA ASN A 24 -6.90 9.16 21.64
C ASN A 24 -6.56 7.74 22.13
N HIS A 25 -7.24 6.72 21.58
CA HIS A 25 -7.06 5.30 21.87
C HIS A 25 -7.12 4.96 23.37
N LYS A 26 -7.85 5.75 24.15
CA LYS A 26 -8.10 5.53 25.57
C LYS A 26 -9.59 5.38 25.75
N TYR A 27 -9.98 4.27 26.36
CA TYR A 27 -11.37 3.95 26.65
C TYR A 27 -11.59 3.88 28.16
N GLU A 28 -12.68 4.47 28.61
CA GLU A 28 -13.24 4.27 29.94
C GLU A 28 -13.90 2.90 30.06
N MET A 29 -14.06 2.44 31.29
CA MET A 29 -14.76 1.17 31.52
C MET A 29 -16.18 1.26 30.96
N ASN A 30 -16.57 0.26 30.18
CA ASN A 30 -17.90 0.15 29.56
C ASN A 30 -18.19 1.20 28.48
N GLU A 31 -17.18 1.93 28.02
CA GLU A 31 -17.29 2.79 26.83
C GLU A 31 -17.51 1.94 25.57
N GLU A 32 -18.27 2.45 24.60
CA GLU A 32 -18.49 1.78 23.33
C GLU A 32 -17.18 1.68 22.53
N VAL A 33 -16.95 0.52 21.91
CA VAL A 33 -15.87 0.30 20.96
C VAL A 33 -16.49 -0.13 19.64
N VAL A 34 -16.29 0.66 18.58
CA VAL A 34 -16.89 0.39 17.28
C VAL A 34 -15.99 -0.58 16.50
N LEU A 35 -16.61 -1.60 15.90
CA LEU A 35 -15.96 -2.48 14.94
C LEU A 35 -16.40 -2.08 13.52
N TRP A 36 -15.41 -1.70 12.71
CA TRP A 36 -15.59 -1.25 11.33
C TRP A 36 -15.33 -2.39 10.36
N MET A 37 -16.23 -2.58 9.40
CA MET A 37 -16.11 -3.54 8.32
C MET A 37 -15.60 -2.81 7.09
N ASN A 38 -14.56 -3.34 6.44
CA ASN A 38 -13.95 -2.69 5.28
C ASN A 38 -14.18 -3.51 4.01
N THR A 39 -13.25 -4.40 3.68
CA THR A 39 -13.25 -5.09 2.39
C THR A 39 -13.14 -6.60 2.54
N VAL A 40 -13.60 -7.29 1.50
CA VAL A 40 -13.43 -8.73 1.28
C VAL A 40 -12.85 -8.95 -0.11
N GLY A 41 -12.09 -10.03 -0.30
CA GLY A 41 -11.56 -10.35 -1.62
C GLY A 41 -10.97 -11.75 -1.71
N PRO A 42 -10.76 -12.29 -2.92
CA PRO A 42 -10.08 -13.56 -3.11
C PRO A 42 -8.60 -13.47 -2.71
N TYR A 43 -8.11 -14.39 -1.87
CA TYR A 43 -6.71 -14.37 -1.41
C TYR A 43 -5.69 -14.49 -2.56
N HIS A 44 -6.06 -15.21 -3.63
CA HIS A 44 -5.20 -15.44 -4.78
C HIS A 44 -5.19 -14.29 -5.80
N ASN A 45 -6.14 -13.35 -5.71
CA ASN A 45 -6.25 -12.21 -6.63
C ASN A 45 -6.43 -10.88 -5.85
N ARG A 46 -5.32 -10.28 -5.44
CA ARG A 46 -5.32 -9.07 -4.60
C ARG A 46 -5.77 -7.79 -5.30
N GLN A 47 -5.89 -7.79 -6.63
CA GLN A 47 -6.37 -6.62 -7.36
C GLN A 47 -7.90 -6.49 -7.29
N GLU A 48 -8.57 -7.51 -6.79
CA GLU A 48 -10.01 -7.59 -6.67
C GLU A 48 -10.42 -7.45 -5.20
N THR A 49 -11.12 -6.36 -4.89
CA THR A 49 -11.61 -6.04 -3.55
C THR A 49 -13.07 -5.58 -3.64
N TYR A 50 -13.90 -6.06 -2.73
CA TYR A 50 -15.31 -5.74 -2.61
C TYR A 50 -15.63 -5.25 -1.20
N ALA A 51 -16.75 -4.55 -1.02
CA ALA A 51 -17.25 -4.16 0.29
C ALA A 51 -17.55 -5.39 1.15
N TYR A 52 -17.34 -5.32 2.47
CA TYR A 52 -17.49 -6.47 3.36
C TYR A 52 -18.87 -7.15 3.25
N PHE A 53 -19.94 -6.36 3.17
CA PHE A 53 -21.31 -6.86 3.05
C PHE A 53 -21.73 -7.24 1.62
N SER A 54 -20.80 -7.26 0.66
CA SER A 54 -21.03 -7.89 -0.65
C SER A 54 -21.19 -9.41 -0.51
N LEU A 55 -20.56 -10.01 0.50
CA LEU A 55 -20.86 -11.37 0.92
C LEU A 55 -22.12 -11.36 1.78
N PRO A 56 -22.91 -12.45 1.76
CA PRO A 56 -24.20 -12.53 2.45
C PRO A 56 -24.08 -12.69 3.98
N PHE A 57 -23.18 -11.92 4.60
CA PHE A 57 -23.10 -11.69 6.03
C PHE A 57 -24.23 -10.76 6.48
N CYS A 58 -24.59 -10.86 7.75
CA CYS A 58 -25.52 -9.92 8.36
C CYS A 58 -24.80 -8.75 9.01
N THR A 59 -25.37 -7.56 8.88
CA THR A 59 -25.14 -6.44 9.78
C THR A 59 -25.80 -6.73 11.13
N GLY A 60 -25.17 -6.27 12.21
CA GLY A 60 -25.73 -6.32 13.55
C GLY A 60 -26.96 -5.42 13.73
N PRO A 61 -27.65 -5.54 14.89
CA PRO A 61 -28.91 -4.82 15.13
C PRO A 61 -28.74 -3.31 15.29
N LYS A 62 -27.56 -2.82 15.71
CA LYS A 62 -27.29 -1.40 15.94
C LYS A 62 -27.10 -0.67 14.61
N LYS A 63 -27.90 0.38 14.36
CA LYS A 63 -27.90 1.16 13.10
C LYS A 63 -27.24 2.54 13.19
N SER A 64 -27.05 3.05 14.40
CA SER A 64 -26.45 4.36 14.66
C SER A 64 -25.39 4.21 15.74
N ILE A 65 -24.28 4.88 15.55
CA ILE A 65 -23.18 4.99 16.51
C ILE A 65 -23.35 6.28 17.32
N ASP A 66 -22.85 6.26 18.56
CA ASP A 66 -23.03 7.39 19.48
C ASP A 66 -22.21 8.59 18.99
N HIS A 67 -20.99 8.36 18.50
CA HIS A 67 -20.10 9.37 17.95
C HIS A 67 -19.20 8.77 16.86
N TYR A 68 -19.14 9.39 15.67
CA TYR A 68 -18.10 9.14 14.66
C TYR A 68 -18.00 10.31 13.71
N HIS A 69 -16.77 10.64 13.34
CA HIS A 69 -16.46 11.60 12.29
C HIS A 69 -15.42 10.98 11.37
N GLU A 70 -15.70 10.95 10.08
CA GLU A 70 -14.74 10.53 9.07
C GLU A 70 -13.49 11.42 9.14
N THR A 71 -12.32 10.80 9.14
CA THR A 71 -11.04 11.47 9.11
C THR A 71 -10.66 11.83 7.67
N LEU A 72 -9.82 12.87 7.50
CA LEU A 72 -9.28 13.23 6.18
C LEU A 72 -8.50 12.07 5.53
N GLY A 73 -7.87 11.22 6.35
CA GLY A 73 -7.17 10.02 5.87
C GLY A 73 -8.11 9.01 5.23
N GLU A 74 -9.23 8.71 5.89
CA GLU A 74 -10.25 7.78 5.36
C GLU A 74 -10.88 8.28 4.06
N ALA A 75 -11.21 9.58 4.01
CA ALA A 75 -11.75 10.21 2.81
C ALA A 75 -10.77 10.17 1.64
N LEU A 76 -9.46 10.35 1.90
CA LEU A 76 -8.41 10.29 0.85
C LEU A 76 -8.08 8.87 0.41
N LEU A 77 -8.16 7.90 1.32
CA LEU A 77 -7.94 6.49 1.02
C LEU A 77 -9.12 5.87 0.25
N GLY A 78 -10.30 6.51 0.29
CA GLY A 78 -11.50 6.04 -0.39
C GLY A 78 -12.01 4.72 0.17
N VAL A 79 -11.77 4.47 1.47
CA VAL A 79 -12.25 3.27 2.16
C VAL A 79 -13.71 3.48 2.57
N GLU A 80 -14.59 2.58 2.14
CA GLU A 80 -15.99 2.57 2.54
C GLU A 80 -16.13 1.73 3.81
N LEU A 81 -15.86 2.36 4.97
CA LEU A 81 -15.99 1.72 6.28
C LEU A 81 -17.47 1.62 6.65
N GLU A 82 -17.96 0.39 6.78
CA GLU A 82 -19.34 0.11 7.19
C GLU A 82 -19.38 -0.36 8.65
N ILE A 83 -20.37 0.10 9.40
CA ILE A 83 -20.52 -0.25 10.82
C ILE A 83 -20.93 -1.72 10.95
N SER A 84 -20.26 -2.48 11.81
CA SER A 84 -20.61 -3.89 12.06
C SER A 84 -21.99 -4.09 12.69
N GLY A 85 -22.44 -3.13 13.51
CA GLY A 85 -23.70 -3.17 14.25
C GLY A 85 -23.65 -4.01 15.53
N PHE A 86 -22.46 -4.41 16.00
CA PHE A 86 -22.27 -5.13 17.26
C PHE A 86 -22.10 -4.18 18.44
N GLU A 87 -22.69 -4.54 19.58
CA GLU A 87 -22.54 -3.81 20.84
C GLU A 87 -21.32 -4.35 21.59
N ILE A 88 -20.18 -3.69 21.39
CA ILE A 88 -18.92 -4.02 22.05
C ILE A 88 -18.61 -2.91 23.04
N HIS A 89 -18.45 -3.28 24.31
CA HIS A 89 -18.11 -2.34 25.38
C HIS A 89 -16.74 -2.67 25.97
N PHE A 90 -15.92 -1.65 26.18
CA PHE A 90 -14.55 -1.82 26.67
C PHE A 90 -14.53 -2.46 28.06
N ARG A 91 -13.74 -3.54 28.20
CA ARG A 91 -13.64 -4.37 29.42
C ARG A 91 -14.94 -5.03 29.88
N ALA A 92 -15.96 -5.06 29.04
CA ALA A 92 -17.20 -5.80 29.30
C ALA A 92 -17.28 -7.02 28.37
N ASN A 93 -17.21 -8.21 28.95
CA ASN A 93 -17.32 -9.45 28.19
C ASN A 93 -18.79 -9.69 27.79
N SER A 94 -18.99 -10.16 26.55
CA SER A 94 -20.30 -10.55 26.05
C SER A 94 -20.29 -12.05 25.70
N PRO A 95 -21.21 -12.85 26.27
CA PRO A 95 -21.27 -14.28 25.98
C PRO A 95 -21.69 -14.53 24.52
N LYS A 96 -21.40 -15.74 24.02
CA LYS A 96 -21.74 -16.16 22.66
C LYS A 96 -23.26 -16.09 22.45
N ASN A 97 -23.71 -15.10 21.68
CA ASN A 97 -25.13 -14.84 21.44
C ASN A 97 -25.42 -14.83 19.93
N PRO A 98 -26.55 -15.39 19.49
CA PRO A 98 -27.01 -15.25 18.11
C PRO A 98 -27.46 -13.80 17.86
N TYR A 99 -27.09 -13.24 16.72
CA TYR A 99 -27.43 -11.85 16.37
C TYR A 99 -28.24 -11.72 15.09
N CYS A 100 -28.14 -12.69 14.17
CA CYS A 100 -28.87 -12.66 12.91
C CYS A 100 -29.03 -14.05 12.32
N ASP A 101 -30.14 -14.25 11.60
CA ASP A 101 -30.37 -15.44 10.77
C ASP A 101 -30.36 -15.06 9.29
N VAL A 102 -29.59 -15.78 8.48
CA VAL A 102 -29.57 -15.65 7.03
C VAL A 102 -30.28 -16.83 6.39
N ASP A 103 -31.30 -16.54 5.60
CA ASP A 103 -31.91 -17.49 4.67
C ASP A 103 -31.00 -17.73 3.46
N LEU A 104 -30.58 -18.99 3.25
CA LEU A 104 -29.77 -19.39 2.10
C LEU A 104 -30.60 -19.56 0.84
N ASN A 105 -30.76 -18.47 0.10
CA ASN A 105 -31.22 -18.51 -1.28
C ASN A 105 -30.13 -19.09 -2.20
N GLU A 106 -30.50 -19.47 -3.44
CA GLU A 106 -29.54 -20.01 -4.41
C GLU A 106 -28.33 -19.09 -4.60
N GLU A 107 -28.58 -17.79 -4.78
CA GLU A 107 -27.53 -16.79 -4.97
C GLU A 107 -26.59 -16.68 -3.76
N LYS A 108 -27.14 -16.54 -2.55
CA LYS A 108 -26.35 -16.44 -1.31
C LYS A 108 -25.55 -17.71 -1.05
N LEU A 109 -26.13 -18.88 -1.35
CA LEU A 109 -25.47 -20.17 -1.23
C LEU A 109 -24.27 -20.26 -2.18
N GLN A 110 -24.45 -19.90 -3.45
CA GLN A 110 -23.35 -19.89 -4.42
C GLN A 110 -22.26 -18.89 -4.03
N ALA A 111 -22.62 -17.70 -3.54
CA ALA A 111 -21.67 -16.71 -3.05
C ALA A 111 -20.82 -17.24 -1.90
N PHE A 112 -21.41 -17.90 -0.89
CA PHE A 112 -20.65 -18.52 0.19
C PHE A 112 -19.75 -19.66 -0.30
N ILE A 113 -20.25 -20.54 -1.17
CA ILE A 113 -19.45 -21.63 -1.74
C ILE A 113 -18.27 -21.07 -2.53
N TYR A 114 -18.50 -20.02 -3.31
CA TYR A 114 -17.47 -19.35 -4.09
C TYR A 114 -16.42 -18.68 -3.19
N ALA A 115 -16.86 -18.00 -2.14
CA ALA A 115 -15.97 -17.36 -1.16
C ALA A 115 -15.06 -18.37 -0.48
N VAL A 116 -15.62 -19.48 0.00
CA VAL A 116 -14.85 -20.58 0.63
C VAL A 116 -13.88 -21.22 -0.37
N LYS A 117 -14.35 -21.58 -1.58
CA LYS A 117 -13.50 -22.22 -2.59
C LYS A 117 -12.29 -21.37 -2.98
N ASN A 118 -12.46 -20.06 -3.08
CA ASN A 118 -11.40 -19.13 -3.48
C ASN A 118 -10.58 -18.59 -2.29
N HIS A 119 -10.83 -19.07 -1.07
CA HIS A 119 -10.20 -18.59 0.15
C HIS A 119 -10.34 -17.07 0.27
N TYR A 120 -11.57 -16.59 0.28
CA TYR A 120 -11.80 -15.16 0.48
C TYR A 120 -11.22 -14.73 1.82
N TRP A 121 -10.58 -13.58 1.85
CA TRP A 121 -10.18 -12.92 3.08
C TRP A 121 -11.13 -11.75 3.35
N TYR A 122 -11.22 -11.36 4.61
CA TYR A 122 -11.97 -10.18 5.05
C TYR A 122 -11.09 -9.30 5.92
N GLN A 123 -11.37 -8.00 5.88
CA GLN A 123 -10.75 -6.97 6.70
C GLN A 123 -11.79 -6.26 7.53
N MET A 124 -11.48 -6.09 8.81
CA MET A 124 -12.20 -5.21 9.72
C MET A 124 -11.19 -4.34 10.48
N TYR A 125 -11.63 -3.26 11.11
CA TYR A 125 -10.81 -2.42 11.97
C TYR A 125 -11.47 -2.30 13.34
N LEU A 126 -10.66 -2.40 14.37
CA LEU A 126 -11.06 -2.18 15.76
C LEU A 126 -10.01 -1.27 16.40
N ASP A 127 -10.41 -0.06 16.82
CA ASP A 127 -9.46 0.93 17.38
C ASP A 127 -8.28 1.20 16.41
N ASP A 128 -8.58 1.46 15.14
CA ASP A 128 -7.65 1.60 14.00
C ASP A 128 -6.71 0.41 13.71
N LEU A 129 -6.79 -0.66 14.49
CA LEU A 129 -6.00 -1.86 14.27
C LEU A 129 -6.71 -2.78 13.28
N PRO A 130 -6.04 -3.16 12.18
CA PRO A 130 -6.67 -4.02 11.20
C PRO A 130 -6.76 -5.45 11.72
N VAL A 131 -7.89 -6.09 11.54
CA VAL A 131 -8.09 -7.51 11.82
C VAL A 131 -8.43 -8.21 10.51
N TRP A 132 -7.68 -9.26 10.22
CA TRP A 132 -7.79 -10.01 8.98
C TRP A 132 -8.18 -11.44 9.31
N GLY A 133 -9.05 -12.02 8.50
CA GLY A 133 -9.39 -13.43 8.59
C GLY A 133 -9.70 -14.02 7.22
N ILE A 134 -9.71 -15.34 7.15
CA ILE A 134 -10.08 -16.09 5.95
C ILE A 134 -11.49 -16.64 6.16
N VAL A 135 -12.33 -16.48 5.15
CA VAL A 135 -13.62 -17.17 5.01
C VAL A 135 -13.31 -18.62 4.68
N ASP A 136 -13.09 -19.42 5.72
CA ASP A 136 -12.79 -20.84 5.61
C ASP A 136 -13.76 -21.68 6.46
N VAL A 137 -13.95 -22.94 6.07
CA VAL A 137 -14.69 -23.93 6.83
C VAL A 137 -13.72 -24.63 7.77
N ASN A 138 -13.37 -23.94 8.86
CA ASN A 138 -12.54 -24.54 9.89
C ASN A 138 -13.29 -25.66 10.62
N LEU A 139 -12.57 -26.75 10.92
CA LEU A 139 -13.02 -27.82 11.81
C LEU A 139 -12.94 -27.32 13.26
N THR A 140 -13.93 -26.56 13.72
CA THR A 140 -14.12 -26.37 15.16
C THR A 140 -14.66 -27.67 15.76
N SER A 141 -14.64 -27.81 17.08
CA SER A 141 -15.29 -28.92 17.81
C SER A 141 -16.82 -28.97 17.63
N GLU A 142 -17.38 -28.00 16.89
CA GLU A 142 -18.78 -27.92 16.51
C GLU A 142 -19.02 -28.68 15.20
N ALA A 143 -20.17 -29.34 15.08
CA ALA A 143 -20.50 -30.11 13.88
C ALA A 143 -20.60 -29.21 12.64
N LYS A 144 -19.90 -29.57 11.55
CA LYS A 144 -19.99 -28.85 10.27
C LYS A 144 -21.44 -28.77 9.81
N VAL A 145 -21.94 -27.54 9.64
CA VAL A 145 -23.28 -27.29 9.10
C VAL A 145 -23.19 -27.34 7.57
N LYS A 146 -23.76 -28.38 6.96
CA LYS A 146 -23.86 -28.44 5.50
C LYS A 146 -24.68 -27.26 4.98
N LEU A 147 -24.14 -26.53 4.02
CA LEU A 147 -24.79 -25.43 3.31
C LEU A 147 -25.75 -26.02 2.27
N GLU A 148 -27.05 -25.79 2.45
CA GLU A 148 -28.10 -26.30 1.56
C GLU A 148 -29.12 -25.18 1.28
N LYS A 149 -29.74 -25.23 0.10
CA LYS A 149 -30.75 -24.26 -0.32
C LYS A 149 -31.94 -24.27 0.63
N GLY A 150 -32.40 -23.09 1.02
CA GLY A 150 -33.55 -22.91 1.92
C GLY A 150 -33.24 -23.18 3.39
N LYS A 151 -31.97 -23.42 3.74
CA LYS A 151 -31.54 -23.55 5.14
C LYS A 151 -31.26 -22.18 5.74
N LYS A 152 -31.64 -22.00 7.01
CA LYS A 152 -31.27 -20.83 7.81
C LYS A 152 -29.93 -21.04 8.50
N ILE A 153 -29.04 -20.05 8.40
CA ILE A 153 -27.78 -20.00 9.14
C ILE A 153 -27.88 -18.92 10.20
N THR A 154 -27.73 -19.31 11.46
CA THR A 154 -27.66 -18.38 12.58
C THR A 154 -26.22 -17.96 12.80
N PHE A 155 -25.96 -16.65 12.77
CA PHE A 155 -24.68 -16.06 13.08
C PHE A 155 -24.62 -15.70 14.58
N THR A 156 -23.49 -15.99 15.20
CA THR A 156 -23.24 -15.69 16.62
C THR A 156 -21.95 -14.90 16.76
N TYR A 157 -21.88 -14.02 17.75
CA TYR A 157 -20.64 -13.35 18.14
C TYR A 157 -20.41 -13.50 19.65
N GLU A 158 -19.15 -13.44 20.08
CA GLU A 158 -18.76 -13.36 21.49
C GLU A 158 -17.65 -12.31 21.63
N VAL A 159 -17.58 -11.68 22.80
CA VAL A 159 -16.53 -10.70 23.11
C VAL A 159 -15.86 -11.11 24.41
N ASN A 160 -14.56 -11.39 24.33
CA ASN A 160 -13.74 -11.80 25.46
C ASN A 160 -12.52 -10.88 25.59
N TRP A 161 -12.58 -9.92 26.51
CA TRP A 161 -11.48 -9.03 26.82
C TRP A 161 -10.41 -9.76 27.64
N LYS A 162 -9.16 -9.64 27.19
CA LYS A 162 -7.99 -10.15 27.89
C LYS A 162 -6.96 -9.03 28.06
N PRO A 163 -6.35 -8.87 29.25
CA PRO A 163 -5.30 -7.90 29.45
C PRO A 163 -4.08 -8.25 28.60
N SER A 164 -3.50 -7.25 27.93
CA SER A 164 -2.27 -7.38 27.16
C SER A 164 -1.13 -6.64 27.86
N ASN A 165 0.08 -7.20 27.77
CA ASN A 165 1.31 -6.57 28.26
C ASN A 165 2.00 -5.71 27.19
N VAL A 166 1.44 -5.65 25.96
CA VAL A 166 2.00 -4.90 24.84
C VAL A 166 1.70 -3.41 25.01
N LYS A 167 2.74 -2.57 24.89
CA LYS A 167 2.60 -1.10 24.92
C LYS A 167 1.86 -0.62 23.68
N PHE A 168 1.21 0.54 23.77
CA PHE A 168 0.44 1.12 22.67
C PHE A 168 1.28 1.28 21.38
N GLU A 169 2.49 1.83 21.50
CA GLU A 169 3.42 2.06 20.38
C GLU A 169 3.79 0.77 19.62
N ASP A 170 3.91 -0.35 20.34
CA ASP A 170 4.34 -1.64 19.79
C ASP A 170 3.15 -2.48 19.27
N ARG A 171 1.89 -2.02 19.42
CA ARG A 171 0.71 -2.81 19.02
C ARG A 171 0.69 -3.09 17.52
N PHE A 172 1.19 -2.15 16.72
CA PHE A 172 1.17 -2.26 15.26
C PHE A 172 2.20 -3.25 14.72
N ASP A 173 3.28 -3.54 15.47
CA ASP A 173 4.38 -4.42 15.04
C ASP A 173 3.90 -5.81 14.62
N LYS A 174 2.85 -6.32 15.26
CA LYS A 174 2.24 -7.61 14.92
C LYS A 174 1.75 -7.68 13.47
N TYR A 175 1.32 -6.55 12.91
CA TYR A 175 0.76 -6.46 11.56
C TYR A 175 1.83 -6.17 10.49
N LEU A 176 3.03 -5.75 10.91
CA LEU A 176 4.17 -5.53 10.04
C LEU A 176 4.89 -6.83 9.67
N ASP A 177 4.54 -7.98 10.28
CA ASP A 177 5.18 -9.26 10.00
C ASP A 177 4.92 -9.69 8.54
N PRO A 178 5.95 -9.74 7.68
CA PRO A 178 5.81 -10.05 6.26
C PRO A 178 5.36 -11.49 5.98
N SER A 179 5.30 -12.35 7.01
CA SER A 179 4.84 -13.74 6.87
C SER A 179 3.34 -13.87 6.57
N PHE A 180 2.51 -12.88 6.94
CA PHE A 180 1.05 -12.96 6.75
C PHE A 180 0.63 -12.82 5.29
N PHE A 181 1.34 -11.99 4.52
CA PHE A 181 1.20 -11.91 3.07
C PHE A 181 2.46 -12.47 2.44
N GLN A 182 2.52 -13.78 2.20
CA GLN A 182 3.59 -14.37 1.40
C GLN A 182 3.64 -13.70 0.03
N HIS A 183 4.47 -12.69 -0.11
CA HIS A 183 4.73 -12.04 -1.38
C HIS A 183 5.48 -13.07 -2.20
N ARG A 184 4.78 -13.75 -3.12
CA ARG A 184 5.43 -14.51 -4.16
C ARG A 184 6.16 -13.52 -5.05
N ILE A 185 7.40 -13.19 -4.68
CA ILE A 185 8.31 -12.40 -5.50
C ILE A 185 8.29 -13.05 -6.88
N HIS A 186 7.77 -12.32 -7.86
CA HIS A 186 7.64 -12.84 -9.22
C HIS A 186 9.00 -12.77 -9.89
N TRP A 187 9.92 -13.65 -9.44
CA TRP A 187 11.29 -13.77 -9.91
C TRP A 187 11.41 -13.83 -11.44
N PHE A 188 10.36 -14.32 -12.10
CA PHE A 188 10.25 -14.32 -13.55
C PHE A 188 10.28 -12.90 -14.18
N SER A 189 9.65 -11.90 -13.55
CA SER A 189 9.67 -10.51 -14.03
C SER A 189 11.04 -9.86 -13.82
N ILE A 190 11.66 -10.11 -12.66
CA ILE A 190 13.01 -9.62 -12.35
C ILE A 190 14.04 -10.23 -13.30
N PHE A 191 13.96 -11.54 -13.56
CA PHE A 191 14.86 -12.19 -14.50
C PHE A 191 14.67 -11.66 -15.93
N ASN A 192 13.42 -11.48 -16.36
CA ASN A 192 13.11 -10.96 -17.69
C ASN A 192 13.67 -9.55 -17.92
N SER A 193 13.54 -8.64 -16.94
CA SER A 193 14.13 -7.30 -17.04
C SER A 193 15.66 -7.32 -16.95
N PHE A 194 16.22 -8.17 -16.10
CA PHE A 194 17.67 -8.30 -15.93
C PHE A 194 18.38 -8.80 -17.20
N MET A 195 17.79 -9.78 -17.90
CA MET A 195 18.32 -10.28 -19.17
C MET A 195 18.38 -9.20 -20.25
N MET A 196 17.38 -8.31 -20.33
CA MET A 196 17.37 -7.19 -21.28
C MET A 196 18.49 -6.19 -21.01
N VAL A 197 18.81 -5.92 -19.73
CA VAL A 197 19.92 -5.04 -19.36
C VAL A 197 21.26 -5.64 -19.78
N ILE A 198 21.49 -6.93 -19.52
CA ILE A 198 22.74 -7.61 -19.95
C ILE A 198 22.88 -7.56 -21.47
N PHE A 199 21.79 -7.79 -22.21
CA PHE A 199 21.80 -7.75 -23.66
C PHE A 199 22.16 -6.35 -24.20
N LEU A 200 21.54 -5.29 -23.64
CA LEU A 200 21.84 -3.91 -24.04
C LEU A 200 23.28 -3.51 -23.73
N VAL A 201 23.80 -3.88 -22.56
CA VAL A 201 25.21 -3.63 -22.19
C VAL A 201 26.15 -4.37 -23.13
N GLY A 202 25.83 -5.61 -23.49
CA GLY A 202 26.60 -6.40 -24.46
C GLY A 202 26.64 -5.76 -25.85
N LEU A 203 25.51 -5.29 -26.37
CA LEU A 203 25.44 -4.60 -27.66
C LEU A 203 26.25 -3.30 -27.65
N VAL A 204 26.08 -2.46 -26.62
CA VAL A 204 26.83 -1.20 -26.50
C VAL A 204 28.34 -1.49 -26.40
N SER A 205 28.75 -2.48 -25.61
CA SER A 205 30.14 -2.89 -25.50
C SER A 205 30.70 -3.41 -26.84
N MET A 206 29.93 -4.19 -27.59
CA MET A 206 30.33 -4.67 -28.92
C MET A 206 30.52 -3.51 -29.91
N ILE A 207 29.60 -2.54 -29.93
CA ILE A 207 29.70 -1.36 -30.78
C ILE A 207 30.97 -0.57 -30.42
N LEU A 208 31.17 -0.29 -29.13
CA LEU A 208 32.31 0.46 -28.64
C LEU A 208 33.65 -0.25 -28.91
N MET A 209 33.71 -1.57 -28.71
CA MET A 209 34.91 -2.35 -29.05
C MET A 209 35.16 -2.37 -30.55
N ARG A 210 34.11 -2.38 -31.38
CA ARG A 210 34.24 -2.34 -32.83
C ARG A 210 34.71 -0.97 -33.32
N THR A 211 34.24 0.13 -32.73
CA THR A 211 34.73 1.47 -33.04
C THR A 211 36.17 1.65 -32.58
N LEU A 212 36.50 1.27 -31.34
CA LEU A 212 37.87 1.38 -30.83
C LEU A 212 38.89 0.57 -31.63
N ARG A 213 38.57 -0.69 -31.99
CA ARG A 213 39.49 -1.48 -32.84
C ARG A 213 39.68 -0.84 -34.22
N LYS A 214 38.61 -0.28 -34.80
CA LYS A 214 38.67 0.41 -36.10
C LYS A 214 39.51 1.68 -36.02
N ASP A 215 39.33 2.47 -34.97
CA ASP A 215 40.07 3.71 -34.77
C ASP A 215 41.54 3.43 -34.44
N TYR A 216 41.83 2.45 -33.59
CA TYR A 216 43.20 2.05 -33.28
C TYR A 216 43.95 1.53 -34.51
N ALA A 217 43.31 0.68 -35.33
CA ALA A 217 43.89 0.20 -36.59
C ALA A 217 44.06 1.29 -37.66
N ARG A 218 43.32 2.40 -37.54
CA ARG A 218 43.50 3.58 -38.39
C ARG A 218 44.72 4.37 -37.96
N TYR A 219 44.82 4.72 -36.68
CA TYR A 219 45.97 5.47 -36.14
C TYR A 219 47.29 4.70 -36.28
N SER A 220 47.29 3.38 -36.11
CA SER A 220 48.51 2.58 -36.32
C SER A 220 48.97 2.60 -37.78
N LYS A 221 48.04 2.65 -38.74
CA LYS A 221 48.37 2.80 -40.16
C LYS A 221 48.84 4.22 -40.50
N ASP A 222 48.26 5.23 -39.86
CA ASP A 222 48.68 6.62 -40.04
C ASP A 222 50.10 6.87 -39.49
N GLU A 223 50.54 6.15 -38.45
CA GLU A 223 51.93 6.19 -37.95
C GLU A 223 52.93 5.43 -38.85
N GLU A 224 52.49 4.41 -39.59
CA GLU A 224 53.32 3.62 -40.51
C GLU A 224 53.37 4.19 -41.95
N MET A 225 52.56 5.21 -42.27
CA MET A 225 52.64 5.93 -43.54
C MET A 225 53.89 6.81 -43.61
N ASP A 226 54.65 6.67 -44.69
CA ASP A 226 55.88 7.43 -44.97
C ASP A 226 55.57 8.94 -44.96
N ASP A 227 56.52 9.78 -44.54
CA ASP A 227 56.29 11.21 -44.26
C ASP A 227 55.74 12.02 -45.46
N MET A 228 55.85 11.48 -46.68
CA MET A 228 55.31 12.07 -47.91
C MET A 228 53.79 11.85 -48.11
N GLU A 229 53.21 10.80 -47.51
CA GLU A 229 51.79 10.46 -47.62
C GLU A 229 50.97 11.03 -46.45
N ARG A 230 51.62 11.31 -45.30
CA ARG A 230 51.05 12.03 -44.15
C ARG A 230 50.62 13.46 -44.49
N ASP A 231 51.37 14.17 -45.36
CA ASP A 231 51.07 15.56 -45.76
C ASP A 231 49.81 15.69 -46.64
N LEU A 232 49.31 14.57 -47.21
CA LEU A 232 48.09 14.54 -48.02
C LEU A 232 46.85 14.07 -47.23
N GLY A 233 47.02 13.50 -46.03
CA GLY A 233 45.94 12.86 -45.27
C GLY A 233 45.28 13.72 -44.19
N ASP A 234 45.89 14.84 -43.83
CA ASP A 234 45.49 15.68 -42.68
C ASP A 234 44.38 16.71 -43.00
N GLU A 235 43.72 16.65 -44.16
CA GLU A 235 42.78 17.71 -44.60
C GLU A 235 41.43 17.80 -43.87
N TYR A 236 41.13 16.96 -42.86
CA TYR A 236 39.82 16.99 -42.19
C TYR A 236 39.90 16.86 -40.66
N GLY A 237 39.63 17.95 -39.93
CA GLY A 237 39.36 17.90 -38.49
C GLY A 237 39.25 19.26 -37.80
N TRP A 238 38.43 19.34 -36.75
CA TRP A 238 38.29 20.52 -35.87
C TRP A 238 39.62 20.93 -35.20
N LYS A 239 40.63 20.05 -35.22
CA LYS A 239 41.97 20.26 -34.68
C LYS A 239 42.82 21.27 -35.50
N GLN A 240 42.57 21.41 -36.81
CA GLN A 240 43.25 22.43 -37.64
C GLN A 240 42.68 23.84 -37.45
N VAL A 241 41.41 23.94 -37.02
CA VAL A 241 40.72 25.22 -36.80
C VAL A 241 41.35 26.03 -35.66
N HIS A 242 42.10 25.37 -34.76
CA HIS A 242 42.82 26.04 -33.67
C HIS A 242 43.88 27.04 -34.17
N GLY A 243 44.44 26.85 -35.37
CA GLY A 243 45.42 27.77 -35.97
C GLY A 243 44.81 28.97 -36.70
N ASP A 244 43.55 28.88 -37.12
CA ASP A 244 42.86 29.93 -37.89
C ASP A 244 42.25 31.02 -37.00
N VAL A 245 41.98 30.74 -35.73
CA VAL A 245 41.46 31.72 -34.76
C VAL A 245 42.43 32.88 -34.53
N PHE A 246 43.72 32.69 -34.78
CA PHE A 246 44.77 33.69 -34.55
C PHE A 246 45.35 34.29 -35.82
N ARG A 247 44.79 33.97 -37.00
CA ARG A 247 45.27 34.57 -38.24
C ARG A 247 44.72 36.00 -38.37
N PRO A 248 45.58 37.03 -38.49
CA PRO A 248 45.10 38.38 -38.74
C PRO A 248 44.45 38.43 -40.14
N PRO A 249 43.34 39.17 -40.32
CA PRO A 249 42.68 39.27 -41.61
C PRO A 249 43.61 39.95 -42.64
N ASN A 250 43.58 39.46 -43.88
CA ASN A 250 44.47 39.93 -44.97
C ASN A 250 44.20 41.38 -45.42
N PHE A 251 43.10 42.00 -44.95
CA PHE A 251 42.77 43.38 -45.26
C PHE A 251 42.62 44.19 -43.97
N ILE A 252 43.43 45.25 -43.85
CA ILE A 252 43.25 46.27 -42.82
C ILE A 252 41.91 46.95 -43.12
N LEU A 253 40.98 46.94 -42.16
CA LEU A 253 39.79 47.78 -42.22
C LEU A 253 40.27 49.24 -42.23
N ARG A 254 40.33 49.82 -43.44
CA ARG A 254 40.62 51.24 -43.62
C ARG A 254 39.46 52.00 -43.00
N GLU A 255 39.71 52.75 -41.94
CA GLU A 255 38.72 53.66 -41.38
C GLU A 255 38.20 54.57 -42.49
N VAL A 256 36.88 54.56 -42.67
CA VAL A 256 36.19 55.47 -43.58
C VAL A 256 36.20 56.84 -42.90
N PRO A 257 36.82 57.88 -43.49
CA PRO A 257 36.73 59.21 -42.92
C PRO A 257 35.30 59.73 -43.09
N TYR A 258 34.82 60.38 -42.05
CA TYR A 258 33.52 61.05 -41.94
C TYR A 258 33.23 62.01 -43.11
#